data_AF-A0A925NGL9-F1
#
_entry.id   AF-A0A925NGL9-F1
#
_cell.length_a   1.000
_cell.length_b   1.000
_cell.length_c   1.000
_cell.angle_alpha   90.00
_cell.angle_beta   90.00
_cell.angle_gamma   90.00
#
_symmetry.space_group_name_H-M   'P 1'
#
loop_
_entity.id
_entity.type
_entity.pdbx_description
1 polymer ?
#
loop_
_entity_poly.entity_id
_entity_poly.type
_entity_poly.pdbx_seq_one_letter_code
_entity_poly.pdbx_strand_id
1 'polypeptide(L)' 'MKNKGSDEKLIKPDWLKVRLPTGEGYQRVKGLIDDHDLHTVCESAACPNRG' A
#
# COMPACT_ATOMS: atom_id res chain seq x y z
N MET A 1 13.20 17.30 26.46
CA MET A 1 12.60 18.02 25.32
C MET A 1 11.47 17.17 24.73
N LYS A 2 10.23 17.69 24.69
CA LYS A 2 9.10 17.03 24.01
C LYS A 2 8.96 17.67 22.63
N ASN A 3 9.37 16.98 21.57
CA ASN A 3 9.17 17.43 20.19
C ASN A 3 7.70 17.28 19.83
N LYS A 4 6.97 18.38 19.98
CA LYS A 4 5.56 18.53 19.66
C LYS A 4 5.47 18.80 18.15
N GLY A 5 5.45 17.75 17.34
CA GLY A 5 5.15 17.84 15.91
C GLY A 5 3.66 18.07 15.74
N SER A 6 3.28 19.21 15.18
CA SER A 6 1.92 19.56 14.80
C SER A 6 1.30 18.46 13.96
N ASP A 7 0.10 18.00 14.35
CA ASP A 7 -0.72 17.01 13.65
C ASP A 7 -1.38 17.62 12.40
N GLU A 8 -0.56 18.24 11.56
CA GLU A 8 -0.93 18.74 10.25
C GLU A 8 -0.41 17.71 9.25
N LYS A 9 -1.33 16.99 8.62
CA LYS A 9 -1.06 15.81 7.81
C LYS A 9 -0.09 16.18 6.67
N LEU A 10 1.17 15.76 6.78
CA LEU A 10 2.18 16.04 5.76
C LEU A 10 1.73 15.48 4.40
N ILE A 11 1.52 16.37 3.43
CA ILE A 11 1.08 16.01 2.09
C ILE A 11 2.26 15.40 1.33
N LYS A 12 2.06 14.19 0.78
CA LYS A 12 3.06 13.56 -0.08
C LYS A 12 3.28 14.41 -1.36
N PRO A 13 4.53 14.61 -1.82
CA PRO A 13 4.80 15.23 -3.12
C PRO A 13 4.17 14.45 -4.28
N ASP A 14 3.86 15.13 -5.39
CA ASP A 14 3.17 14.49 -6.52
C ASP A 14 3.96 13.35 -7.16
N TRP A 15 5.29 13.46 -7.24
CA TRP A 15 6.15 12.42 -7.80
C TRP A 15 6.18 11.11 -6.99
N LEU A 16 5.76 11.14 -5.72
CA LEU A 16 5.71 9.98 -4.84
C LEU A 16 4.33 9.29 -4.83
N LYS A 17 3.31 9.92 -5.43
CA LYS A 17 1.96 9.36 -5.51
C LYS A 17 1.89 8.37 -6.66
N VAL A 18 1.25 7.24 -6.42
CA VAL A 18 0.96 6.23 -7.43
C VAL A 18 -0.52 5.88 -7.41
N ARG A 19 -1.02 5.34 -8.52
CA ARG A 19 -2.40 4.84 -8.59
C ARG A 19 -2.44 3.43 -8.03
N LEU A 20 -3.46 3.13 -7.24
CA LEU A 20 -3.68 1.78 -6.76
C LEU A 20 -4.04 0.86 -7.93
N PRO A 21 -3.62 -0.41 -7.89
CA PRO A 21 -3.85 -1.36 -8.95
C PRO A 21 -5.33 -1.74 -9.04
N THR A 22 -5.87 -1.75 -10.26
CA THR A 22 -7.26 -2.12 -10.56
C THR A 22 -7.38 -3.19 -11.64
N GLY A 23 -6.27 -3.75 -12.10
CA GLY A 23 -6.25 -4.73 -13.21
C GLY A 23 -6.61 -6.15 -12.79
N GLU A 24 -7.06 -6.96 -13.75
CA GLU A 24 -7.41 -8.38 -13.55
C GLU A 24 -6.24 -9.21 -12.99
N GLY A 25 -5.01 -8.90 -13.42
CA GLY A 25 -3.81 -9.57 -12.91
C GLY A 25 -3.63 -9.44 -11.41
N TYR A 26 -3.78 -8.23 -10.87
CA TYR A 26 -3.75 -7.99 -9.42
C TYR A 26 -4.87 -8.73 -8.69
N GLN A 27 -6.09 -8.71 -9.24
CA GLN A 27 -7.23 -9.42 -8.61
C GLN A 27 -7.01 -10.92 -8.56
N ARG A 28 -6.45 -11.51 -9.63
CA ARG A 28 -6.10 -12.94 -9.66
C ARG A 28 -5.04 -13.28 -8.61
N VAL A 29 -3.98 -12.48 -8.51
CA VAL A 29 -2.91 -12.73 -7.53
C VAL A 29 -3.43 -12.55 -6.10
N LYS A 30 -4.24 -11.52 -5.85
CA LYS A 30 -4.90 -11.31 -4.56
C LYS A 30 -5.80 -12.48 -4.19
N GLY A 31 -6.60 -12.98 -5.13
CA GLY A 31 -7.44 -14.17 -4.92
C GLY A 31 -6.62 -15.39 -4.52
N LEU A 32 -5.51 -15.67 -5.21
CA LEU A 32 -4.61 -16.78 -4.85
C LEU A 32 -4.02 -16.64 -3.45
N ILE A 33 -3.68 -15.43 -3.02
CA ILE A 33 -3.16 -15.19 -1.67
C ILE A 33 -4.25 -15.47 -0.64
N ASP A 34 -5.44 -14.92 -0.85
CA ASP A 34 -6.60 -15.08 0.04
C ASP A 34 -7.04 -16.56 0.13
N ASP A 35 -7.14 -17.25 -1.01
CA ASP A 35 -7.59 -18.65 -1.12
C ASP A 35 -6.64 -19.65 -0.43
N HIS A 36 -5.37 -19.30 -0.32
CA HIS A 36 -4.33 -20.12 0.30
C HIS A 36 -3.89 -19.63 1.69
N ASP A 37 -4.58 -18.63 2.25
CA ASP A 37 -4.24 -18.03 3.55
C ASP A 37 -2.74 -17.63 3.63
N LEU A 38 -2.24 -17.05 2.54
CA LEU A 38 -0.85 -16.63 2.43
C LEU A 38 -0.66 -15.21 2.95
N HIS A 39 0.55 -14.93 3.44
CA HIS A 39 0.94 -13.57 3.83
C HIS A 39 2.04 -13.06 2.93
N THR A 40 1.85 -11.83 2.43
CA THR A 40 2.84 -11.16 1.59
C THR A 40 3.36 -9.88 2.24
N VAL A 41 4.63 -9.56 1.97
CA VAL A 41 5.21 -8.26 2.35
C VAL A 41 4.46 -7.11 1.67
N CYS A 42 3.95 -7.36 0.46
CA CYS A 42 3.17 -6.41 -0.30
C CYS A 42 1.92 -5.93 0.45
N GLU A 43 1.16 -6.83 1.10
CA GLU A 43 -0.01 -6.49 1.90
C GLU A 43 0.36 -5.93 3.27
N SER A 44 1.27 -6.60 3.97
CA SER A 44 1.66 -6.24 5.33
C SER A 44 2.27 -4.84 5.41
N ALA A 45 3.05 -4.45 4.41
CA ALA A 45 3.70 -3.14 4.34
C ALA A 45 2.84 -2.07 3.65
N ALA A 46 1.59 -2.38 3.27
CA ALA A 46 0.74 -1.51 2.46
C ALA A 46 1.48 -0.93 1.24
N CYS A 47 2.19 -1.80 0.51
CA CYS A 47 3.07 -1.39 -0.58
C CYS A 47 2.28 -0.60 -1.65
N PRO A 48 2.74 0.60 -2.04
CA PRO A 48 2.06 1.40 -3.05
C PRO A 48 2.15 0.80 -4.47
N ASN A 49 3.10 -0.13 -4.69
CA ASN A 49 3.45 -0.67 -6.01
C ASN A 49 2.89 -2.08 -6.27
N ARG A 50 1.73 -2.42 -5.70
CA ARG A 50 1.10 -3.77 -5.81
C ARG A 50 0.51 -4.08 -7.20
N GLY A 51 0.99 -3.41 -8.24
CA GLY A 51 0.54 -3.51 -9.64
C GLY A 51 0.74 -4.88 -10.26
#